data_AF-A0A958A366-F1
#
_entry.id   AF-A0A958A366-F1
#
_cell.length_a   1.000
_cell.length_b   1.000
_cell.length_c   1.000
_cell.angle_alpha   90.00
_cell.angle_beta   90.00
_cell.angle_gamma   90.00
#
_symmetry.space_group_name_H-M   'P 1'
#
loop_
_entity.id
_entity.type
_entity.pdbx_description
1 polymer ?
#
loop_
_entity_poly.entity_id
_entity_poly.type
_entity_poly.pdbx_seq_one_letter_code
_entity_poly.pdbx_strand_id
1 'polypeptide(L)'
;WIWIGWYGMFVVFIPVYVFLFLPLPMTLIGEPAGFLRALSLLIWIIMTAVFSLSHLGFLLVLPGSLNPAAGGIGLAFFLVVLVQVNDAAQFIFGGITRHRKVIPKLSASRTWSGLIGGIGLTVLVAWLLAPWLTPFSGIEAIGLGVLVAITGLIGYIVFTAIKRDLEFEDRGTMTPGHGGILNRIDSLVYTVPLFYHIITYFYP
;
A
#
# COMPACT_ATOMS: atom_id res chain seq x y z
N TRP A 1 7.38 2.14 19.19
CA TRP A 1 6.40 3.23 19.09
C TRP A 1 4.97 2.72 19.12
N ILE A 2 4.62 1.76 18.26
CA ILE A 2 3.27 1.16 18.17
C ILE A 2 2.77 0.66 19.53
N TRP A 3 3.53 -0.20 20.21
CA TRP A 3 3.14 -0.80 21.50
C TRP A 3 2.82 0.21 22.61
N ILE A 4 3.50 1.36 22.61
CA ILE A 4 3.33 2.42 23.59
C ILE A 4 2.45 3.57 23.10
N GLY A 5 1.84 3.44 21.90
CA GLY A 5 0.94 4.45 21.33
C GLY A 5 1.60 5.77 20.93
N TRP A 6 2.94 5.84 20.81
CA TRP A 6 3.64 7.11 20.55
C TRP A 6 3.62 7.49 19.06
N TYR A 7 2.50 8.05 18.63
CA TYR A 7 2.26 8.39 17.22
C TYR A 7 3.24 9.43 16.67
N GLY A 8 3.53 10.50 17.42
CA GLY A 8 4.46 11.55 16.97
C GLY A 8 5.85 11.01 16.62
N MET A 9 6.43 10.16 17.47
CA MET A 9 7.71 9.52 17.16
C MET A 9 7.60 8.53 16.01
N PHE A 10 6.50 7.81 15.88
CA PHE A 10 6.31 6.90 14.75
C PHE A 10 6.38 7.62 13.39
N VAL A 11 5.67 8.73 13.24
CA VAL A 11 5.62 9.49 11.98
C VAL A 11 6.95 10.18 11.68
N VAL A 12 7.71 10.56 12.70
CA VAL A 12 8.97 11.32 12.54
C VAL A 12 10.20 10.41 12.47
N PHE A 13 10.17 9.22 13.08
CA PHE A 13 11.36 8.37 13.25
C PHE A 13 12.05 8.04 11.93
N ILE A 14 11.32 7.51 10.96
CA ILE A 14 11.92 7.13 9.67
C ILE A 14 12.10 8.37 8.78
N PRO A 15 11.06 9.19 8.52
CA PRO A 15 11.16 10.34 7.61
C PRO A 15 12.17 11.41 8.01
N VAL A 16 12.48 11.56 9.30
CA VAL A 16 13.42 12.57 9.78
C VAL A 16 14.69 11.92 10.32
N TYR A 17 14.61 11.10 11.37
CA TYR A 17 15.82 10.62 12.02
C TYR A 17 16.58 9.62 11.14
N VAL A 18 15.92 8.57 10.64
CA VAL A 18 16.60 7.62 9.75
C VAL A 18 17.09 8.33 8.49
N PHE A 19 16.27 9.19 7.88
CA PHE A 19 16.69 9.96 6.71
C PHE A 19 17.98 10.78 6.93
N LEU A 20 18.11 11.45 8.08
CA LEU A 20 19.27 12.30 8.38
C LEU A 20 20.51 11.51 8.82
N PHE A 21 20.34 10.40 9.54
CA PHE A 21 21.46 9.65 10.12
C PHE A 21 21.94 8.49 9.23
N LEU A 22 21.10 7.94 8.36
CA LEU A 22 21.45 6.85 7.43
C LEU A 22 22.64 7.15 6.50
N PRO A 23 22.84 8.39 6.01
CA PRO A 23 24.01 8.71 5.18
C PRO A 23 25.34 8.67 5.94
N LEU A 24 25.36 8.85 7.27
CA LEU A 24 26.61 9.04 8.02
C LEU A 24 27.60 7.87 7.88
N PRO A 25 27.20 6.59 8.09
CA PRO A 25 28.12 5.48 7.90
C PRO A 25 28.68 5.42 6.48
N MET A 26 27.86 5.74 5.46
CA MET A 26 28.29 5.77 4.06
C MET A 26 29.30 6.89 3.81
N THR A 27 29.15 8.06 4.46
CA THR A 27 30.14 9.15 4.36
C THR A 27 31.46 8.81 5.03
N LEU A 28 31.44 8.03 6.12
CA LEU A 28 32.67 7.63 6.83
C LEU A 28 33.52 6.63 6.03
N ILE A 29 32.92 5.88 5.11
CA ILE A 29 33.63 4.97 4.19
C ILE A 29 34.45 5.77 3.14
N GLY A 30 34.04 7.01 2.85
CA GLY A 30 34.80 7.92 1.97
C GLY A 30 34.68 7.64 0.47
N GLU A 31 33.79 6.74 0.04
CA GLU A 31 33.56 6.41 -1.37
C GLU A 31 32.35 7.16 -1.94
N PRO A 32 32.56 8.19 -2.79
CA PRO A 32 31.45 8.99 -3.34
C PRO A 32 30.73 8.31 -4.51
N ALA A 33 31.32 7.29 -5.11
CA ALA A 33 30.77 6.61 -6.29
C ALA A 33 29.45 5.91 -5.94
N GLY A 34 28.37 6.28 -6.64
CA GLY A 34 27.05 5.67 -6.43
C GLY A 34 26.37 6.01 -5.09
N PHE A 35 26.96 6.91 -4.28
CA PHE A 35 26.47 7.28 -2.95
C PHE A 35 24.98 7.65 -2.95
N LEU A 36 24.58 8.60 -3.80
CA LEU A 36 23.20 9.08 -3.85
C LEU A 36 22.22 8.00 -4.33
N ARG A 37 22.65 7.12 -5.25
CA ARG A 37 21.82 6.01 -5.74
C ARG A 37 21.55 5.02 -4.62
N ALA A 38 22.60 4.57 -3.93
CA ALA A 38 22.48 3.64 -2.82
C ALA A 38 21.64 4.24 -1.67
N LEU A 39 21.88 5.50 -1.31
CA LEU A 39 21.12 6.20 -0.27
C LEU A 39 19.64 6.33 -0.64
N SER A 40 19.35 6.75 -1.87
CA SER A 40 17.96 6.89 -2.34
C SER A 40 17.24 5.55 -2.29
N LEU A 41 17.88 4.46 -2.72
CA LEU A 41 17.32 3.12 -2.67
C LEU A 41 17.06 2.66 -1.23
N LEU A 42 18.02 2.83 -0.32
CA LEU A 42 17.86 2.45 1.08
C LEU A 42 16.71 3.21 1.75
N ILE A 43 16.67 4.53 1.58
CA ILE A 43 15.58 5.35 2.12
C ILE A 43 14.25 4.88 1.55
N TRP A 44 14.17 4.67 0.24
CA TRP A 44 12.93 4.28 -0.41
C TRP A 44 12.43 2.91 0.07
N ILE A 45 13.34 1.93 0.22
CA ILE A 45 13.02 0.60 0.77
C ILE A 45 12.56 0.71 2.22
N ILE A 46 13.24 1.48 3.07
CA ILE A 46 12.85 1.62 4.48
C ILE A 46 11.50 2.34 4.60
N MET A 47 11.25 3.38 3.78
CA MET A 47 9.94 4.06 3.75
C MET A 47 8.82 3.11 3.34
N THR A 48 9.05 2.30 2.32
CA THR A 48 8.00 1.44 1.78
C THR A 48 7.80 0.15 2.55
N ALA A 49 8.88 -0.58 2.84
CA ALA A 49 8.81 -1.86 3.51
C ALA A 49 8.57 -1.73 5.02
N VAL A 50 9.11 -0.70 5.67
CA VAL A 50 9.03 -0.55 7.13
C VAL A 50 7.99 0.49 7.51
N PHE A 51 8.16 1.74 7.08
CA PHE A 51 7.31 2.85 7.51
C PHE A 51 5.85 2.65 7.07
N SER A 52 5.60 2.43 5.78
CA SER A 52 4.25 2.24 5.26
C SER A 52 3.54 1.02 5.86
N LEU A 53 4.18 -0.15 5.89
CA LEU A 53 3.55 -1.36 6.44
C LEU A 53 3.34 -1.27 7.95
N SER A 54 4.18 -0.55 8.69
CA SER A 54 3.98 -0.33 10.13
C SER A 54 2.71 0.44 10.47
N HIS A 55 2.14 1.21 9.53
CA HIS A 55 0.82 1.84 9.72
C HIS A 55 -0.29 0.80 9.88
N LEU A 56 -0.14 -0.39 9.29
CA LEU A 56 -1.06 -1.49 9.51
C LEU A 56 -1.00 -1.98 10.96
N GLY A 57 0.20 -2.03 11.55
CA GLY A 57 0.36 -2.30 12.98
C GLY A 57 -0.25 -1.21 13.86
N PHE A 58 -0.17 0.05 13.43
CA PHE A 58 -0.82 1.17 14.12
C PHE A 58 -2.35 1.11 14.06
N LEU A 59 -2.95 0.61 12.97
CA LEU A 59 -4.40 0.35 12.91
C LEU A 59 -4.82 -0.62 14.02
N LEU A 60 -4.02 -1.66 14.31
CA LEU A 60 -4.35 -2.69 15.29
C LEU A 60 -4.39 -2.19 16.74
N VAL A 61 -3.62 -1.14 17.05
CA VAL A 61 -3.55 -0.54 18.40
C VAL A 61 -4.44 0.68 18.56
N LEU A 62 -5.24 1.04 17.56
CA LEU A 62 -6.21 2.12 17.68
C LEU A 62 -7.21 1.84 18.82
N PRO A 63 -7.64 2.87 19.56
CA PRO A 63 -8.65 2.71 20.60
C PRO A 63 -9.90 1.99 20.08
N GLY A 64 -10.35 0.95 20.78
CA GLY A 64 -11.56 0.20 20.41
C GLY A 64 -12.83 1.07 20.35
N SER A 65 -12.82 2.21 21.04
CA SER A 65 -13.89 3.22 20.97
C SER A 65 -14.09 3.82 19.58
N LEU A 66 -13.04 3.86 18.74
CA LEU A 66 -13.13 4.34 17.36
C LEU A 66 -13.94 3.40 16.47
N ASN A 67 -13.90 2.09 16.75
CA ASN A 67 -14.64 1.09 16.00
C ASN A 67 -15.25 0.06 16.97
N PRO A 68 -16.41 0.35 17.57
CA PRO A 68 -17.05 -0.56 18.52
C PRO A 68 -17.44 -1.91 17.90
N ALA A 69 -17.64 -1.98 16.57
CA ALA A 69 -18.04 -3.19 15.89
C ALA A 69 -16.91 -4.24 15.83
N ALA A 70 -15.69 -3.82 15.48
CA ALA A 70 -14.59 -4.75 15.22
C ALA A 70 -13.19 -4.24 15.62
N GLY A 71 -13.10 -3.10 16.30
CA GLY A 71 -11.85 -2.48 16.75
C GLY A 71 -10.87 -2.16 15.62
N GLY A 72 -9.60 -2.00 15.99
CA GLY A 72 -8.51 -1.80 15.03
C GLY A 72 -8.29 -2.95 14.05
N ILE A 73 -8.56 -4.19 14.51
CA ILE A 73 -8.44 -5.39 13.67
C ILE A 73 -9.46 -5.42 12.53
N GLY A 74 -10.68 -4.93 12.77
CA GLY A 74 -11.70 -4.78 11.73
C GLY A 74 -11.26 -3.83 10.62
N LEU A 75 -10.68 -2.69 10.97
CA LEU A 75 -10.15 -1.71 10.02
C LEU A 75 -8.98 -2.27 9.21
N ALA A 76 -8.04 -2.97 9.87
CA ALA A 76 -6.91 -3.60 9.20
C ALA A 76 -7.38 -4.72 8.25
N PHE A 77 -8.33 -5.55 8.68
CA PHE A 77 -8.89 -6.62 7.86
C PHE A 77 -9.66 -6.06 6.65
N PHE A 78 -10.50 -5.05 6.88
CA PHE A 78 -11.21 -4.33 5.83
C PHE A 78 -10.25 -3.82 4.75
N LEU A 79 -9.21 -3.08 5.16
CA LEU A 79 -8.19 -2.56 4.24
C LEU A 79 -7.50 -3.66 3.43
N VAL A 80 -7.02 -4.72 4.08
CA VAL A 80 -6.32 -5.82 3.41
C VAL A 80 -7.24 -6.49 2.41
N VAL A 81 -8.49 -6.81 2.79
CA VAL A 81 -9.46 -7.42 1.89
C VAL A 81 -9.71 -6.54 0.67
N LEU A 82 -9.92 -5.23 0.84
CA LEU A 82 -10.16 -4.31 -0.27
C LEU A 82 -8.98 -4.25 -1.24
N VAL A 83 -7.75 -4.17 -0.74
CA VAL A 83 -6.56 -4.14 -1.61
C VAL A 83 -6.44 -5.44 -2.41
N GLN A 84 -6.63 -6.60 -1.76
CA GLN A 84 -6.53 -7.90 -2.43
C GLN A 84 -7.66 -8.12 -3.45
N VAL A 85 -8.88 -7.70 -3.13
CA VAL A 85 -10.01 -7.73 -4.06
C VAL A 85 -9.74 -6.82 -5.25
N ASN A 86 -9.24 -5.60 -5.02
CA ASN A 86 -8.91 -4.67 -6.09
C ASN A 86 -7.87 -5.26 -7.05
N ASP A 87 -6.80 -5.86 -6.51
CA ASP A 87 -5.76 -6.46 -7.33
C ASP A 87 -6.26 -7.62 -8.18
N ALA A 88 -7.07 -8.51 -7.58
CA ALA A 88 -7.71 -9.61 -8.29
C ALA A 88 -8.71 -9.12 -9.35
N ALA A 89 -9.54 -8.14 -8.99
CA ALA A 89 -10.54 -7.55 -9.88
C ALA A 89 -9.87 -6.93 -11.11
N GLN A 90 -8.86 -6.08 -10.90
CA GLN A 90 -8.13 -5.45 -12.00
C GLN A 90 -7.46 -6.46 -12.92
N PHE A 91 -6.97 -7.59 -12.38
CA PHE A 91 -6.42 -8.68 -13.18
C PHE A 91 -7.50 -9.39 -14.01
N ILE A 92 -8.62 -9.75 -13.38
CA ILE A 92 -9.73 -10.47 -14.04
C ILE A 92 -10.39 -9.60 -15.10
N PHE A 93 -10.88 -8.41 -14.74
CA PHE A 93 -11.54 -7.49 -15.66
C PHE A 93 -10.59 -6.99 -16.75
N GLY A 94 -9.29 -6.86 -16.43
CA GLY A 94 -8.27 -6.50 -17.41
C GLY A 94 -8.02 -7.61 -18.44
N GLY A 95 -8.09 -8.88 -18.04
CA GLY A 95 -7.95 -10.03 -18.91
C GLY A 95 -9.14 -10.22 -19.86
N ILE A 96 -10.37 -9.97 -19.39
CA ILE A 96 -11.61 -10.17 -20.17
C ILE A 96 -11.67 -9.27 -21.40
N THR A 97 -11.18 -8.03 -21.29
CA THR A 97 -11.43 -7.00 -22.31
C THR A 97 -10.21 -6.64 -23.16
N ARG A 98 -8.99 -7.11 -22.85
CA ARG A 98 -7.71 -6.85 -23.58
C ARG A 98 -7.53 -5.42 -24.14
N HIS A 99 -8.25 -4.44 -23.58
CA HIS A 99 -8.31 -3.07 -24.06
C HIS A 99 -7.01 -2.32 -23.76
N ARG A 100 -7.00 -1.02 -24.12
CA ARG A 100 -5.89 -0.07 -23.91
C ARG A 100 -5.28 -0.20 -22.51
N LYS A 101 -3.97 -0.44 -22.45
CA LYS A 101 -3.18 -0.48 -21.22
C LYS A 101 -3.11 0.90 -20.57
N VAL A 102 -3.06 0.96 -19.24
CA VAL A 102 -2.93 2.23 -18.52
C VAL A 102 -1.54 2.82 -18.75
N ILE A 103 -0.48 2.02 -18.50
CA ILE A 103 0.91 2.41 -18.76
C ILE A 103 1.65 1.24 -19.43
N PRO A 104 1.62 1.14 -20.78
CA PRO A 104 2.21 0.02 -21.52
C PRO A 104 3.70 -0.21 -21.23
N LYS A 105 4.44 0.89 -20.98
CA LYS A 105 5.88 0.87 -20.69
C LYS A 105 6.23 0.34 -19.31
N LEU A 106 5.28 0.25 -18.38
CA LEU A 106 5.52 -0.18 -17.00
C LEU A 106 4.75 -1.45 -16.63
N SER A 107 3.57 -1.70 -17.20
CA SER A 107 2.79 -2.89 -16.88
C SER A 107 2.13 -3.49 -18.12
N ALA A 108 2.27 -4.80 -18.27
CA ALA A 108 1.59 -5.57 -19.30
C ALA A 108 0.16 -5.97 -18.89
N SER A 109 -0.13 -6.01 -17.59
CA SER A 109 -1.35 -6.58 -17.00
C SER A 109 -2.45 -5.56 -16.69
N ARG A 110 -2.10 -4.29 -16.47
CA ARG A 110 -3.08 -3.25 -16.05
C ARG A 110 -3.69 -2.52 -17.26
N THR A 111 -5.01 -2.61 -17.39
CA THR A 111 -5.81 -1.97 -18.45
C THR A 111 -6.83 -1.00 -17.87
N TRP A 112 -7.34 -0.08 -18.70
CA TRP A 112 -8.39 0.86 -18.28
C TRP A 112 -9.69 0.17 -17.86
N SER A 113 -10.07 -0.90 -18.56
CA SER A 113 -11.21 -1.73 -18.20
C SER A 113 -11.00 -2.48 -16.89
N GLY A 114 -9.77 -2.97 -16.65
CA GLY A 114 -9.37 -3.54 -15.37
C GLY A 114 -9.52 -2.53 -14.24
N LEU A 115 -9.09 -1.28 -14.44
CA LEU A 115 -9.25 -0.21 -13.46
C LEU A 115 -10.73 0.08 -13.13
N ILE A 116 -11.57 0.24 -14.15
CA ILE A 116 -13.01 0.52 -13.94
C ILE A 116 -13.69 -0.64 -13.20
N GLY A 117 -13.44 -1.89 -13.62
CA GLY A 117 -13.95 -3.07 -12.95
C GLY A 117 -13.39 -3.24 -11.53
N GLY A 118 -12.12 -2.90 -11.34
CA GLY A 118 -11.45 -2.90 -10.04
C GLY A 118 -12.06 -1.91 -9.06
N ILE A 119 -12.26 -0.65 -9.48
CA ILE A 119 -12.95 0.37 -8.68
C ILE A 119 -14.37 -0.12 -8.35
N GLY A 120 -15.13 -0.56 -9.36
CA GLY A 120 -16.51 -1.02 -9.16
C GLY A 120 -16.62 -2.15 -8.14
N LEU A 121 -15.80 -3.19 -8.27
CA LEU A 121 -15.83 -4.33 -7.34
C LEU A 121 -15.31 -3.95 -5.95
N THR A 122 -14.26 -3.14 -5.87
CA THR A 122 -13.70 -2.69 -4.58
C THR A 122 -14.71 -1.82 -3.81
N VAL A 123 -15.40 -0.91 -4.49
CA VAL A 123 -16.46 -0.09 -3.91
C VAL A 123 -17.63 -0.94 -3.41
N LEU A 124 -18.06 -1.94 -4.21
CA LEU A 124 -19.13 -2.85 -3.81
C LEU A 124 -18.74 -3.63 -2.55
N VAL A 125 -17.53 -4.20 -2.52
CA VAL A 125 -17.05 -4.95 -1.34
C VAL A 125 -16.87 -4.03 -0.14
N ALA A 126 -16.40 -2.80 -0.33
CA ALA A 126 -16.29 -1.80 0.73
C ALA A 126 -17.66 -1.50 1.35
N TRP A 127 -18.66 -1.25 0.52
CA TRP A 127 -20.02 -0.98 0.97
C TRP A 127 -20.66 -2.17 1.71
N LEU A 128 -20.42 -3.40 1.25
CA LEU A 128 -20.94 -4.62 1.89
C LEU A 128 -20.27 -4.94 3.23
N LEU A 129 -18.95 -4.73 3.34
CA LEU A 129 -18.19 -5.08 4.54
C LEU A 129 -18.18 -3.99 5.61
N ALA A 130 -18.39 -2.73 5.23
CA ALA A 130 -18.30 -1.60 6.15
C ALA A 130 -19.18 -1.73 7.40
N PRO A 131 -20.47 -2.17 7.32
CA PRO A 131 -21.33 -2.28 8.50
C PRO A 131 -20.85 -3.27 9.56
N TRP A 132 -19.96 -4.21 9.20
CA TRP A 132 -19.50 -5.27 10.10
C TRP A 132 -18.07 -5.02 10.60
N LEU A 133 -17.25 -4.34 9.81
CA LEU A 133 -15.82 -4.20 10.09
C LEU A 133 -15.41 -2.79 10.46
N THR A 134 -16.26 -1.79 10.23
CA THR A 134 -15.90 -0.37 10.34
C THR A 134 -17.02 0.44 10.99
N PRO A 135 -16.71 1.62 11.56
CA PRO A 135 -17.72 2.54 12.06
C PRO A 135 -18.34 3.42 10.95
N PHE A 136 -17.94 3.23 9.69
CA PHE A 136 -18.25 4.14 8.59
C PHE A 136 -19.66 3.92 8.03
N SER A 137 -20.29 5.03 7.65
CA SER A 137 -21.52 5.01 6.86
C SER A 137 -21.28 4.43 5.46
N GLY A 138 -22.36 4.03 4.78
CA GLY A 138 -22.26 3.47 3.43
C GLY A 138 -21.62 4.43 2.41
N ILE A 139 -21.82 5.74 2.56
CA ILE A 139 -21.22 6.76 1.67
C ILE A 139 -19.72 6.89 1.91
N GLU A 140 -19.30 6.91 3.18
CA GLU A 140 -17.89 6.94 3.55
C GLU A 140 -17.16 5.66 3.10
N ALA A 141 -17.81 4.51 3.23
CA ALA A 141 -17.30 3.23 2.72
C ALA A 141 -17.08 3.24 1.20
N ILE A 142 -17.99 3.84 0.43
CA ILE A 142 -17.82 4.04 -1.02
C ILE A 142 -16.58 4.89 -1.30
N GLY A 143 -16.43 6.01 -0.59
CA GLY A 143 -15.26 6.89 -0.71
C GLY A 143 -13.94 6.16 -0.41
N LEU A 144 -13.91 5.36 0.65
CA LEU A 144 -12.76 4.53 1.02
C LEU A 144 -12.47 3.45 -0.04
N GLY A 145 -13.50 2.83 -0.60
CA GLY A 145 -13.34 1.85 -1.68
C GLY A 145 -12.70 2.46 -2.93
N VAL A 146 -13.13 3.66 -3.33
CA VAL A 146 -12.52 4.40 -4.46
C VAL A 146 -11.06 4.76 -4.14
N LEU A 147 -10.80 5.29 -2.95
CA LEU A 147 -9.46 5.63 -2.51
C LEU A 147 -8.54 4.41 -2.60
N VAL A 148 -8.91 3.30 -1.95
CA VAL A 148 -8.11 2.06 -1.93
C VAL A 148 -7.85 1.55 -3.35
N ALA A 149 -8.85 1.61 -4.23
CA ALA A 149 -8.70 1.18 -5.61
C ALA A 149 -7.64 2.00 -6.38
N ILE A 150 -7.69 3.34 -6.23
CA ILE A 150 -6.77 4.27 -6.88
C ILE A 150 -5.36 4.18 -6.28
N THR A 151 -5.23 4.23 -4.96
CA THR A 151 -3.93 4.19 -4.28
C THR A 151 -3.25 2.85 -4.47
N GLY A 152 -4.01 1.75 -4.52
CA GLY A 152 -3.49 0.42 -4.83
C GLY A 152 -2.90 0.36 -6.25
N LEU A 153 -3.59 0.95 -7.25
CA LEU A 153 -3.06 1.03 -8.61
C LEU A 153 -1.77 1.87 -8.65
N ILE A 154 -1.74 3.02 -7.97
CA ILE A 154 -0.55 3.89 -7.93
C ILE A 154 0.63 3.13 -7.30
N GLY A 155 0.41 2.48 -6.15
CA GLY A 155 1.42 1.66 -5.48
C GLY A 155 1.98 0.57 -6.38
N TYR A 156 1.10 -0.19 -7.04
CA TYR A 156 1.49 -1.21 -8.01
C TYR A 156 2.38 -0.64 -9.13
N ILE A 157 2.00 0.49 -9.73
CA ILE A 157 2.76 1.10 -10.84
C ILE A 157 4.14 1.55 -10.37
N VAL A 158 4.20 2.25 -9.23
CA VAL A 158 5.45 2.77 -8.67
C VAL A 158 6.40 1.63 -8.32
N PHE A 159 5.90 0.59 -7.64
CA PHE A 159 6.72 -0.56 -7.28
C PHE A 159 7.17 -1.36 -8.51
N THR A 160 6.32 -1.47 -9.53
CA THR A 160 6.71 -2.10 -10.81
C THR A 160 7.82 -1.33 -11.52
N ALA A 161 7.80 0.01 -11.49
CA ALA A 161 8.88 0.82 -12.05
C ALA A 161 10.21 0.59 -11.32
N ILE A 162 10.18 0.46 -10.00
CA ILE A 162 11.38 0.24 -9.18
C ILE A 162 11.97 -1.15 -9.40
N LYS A 163 11.12 -2.19 -9.45
CA LYS A 163 11.57 -3.55 -9.80
C LYS A 163 12.28 -3.58 -11.16
N ARG A 164 11.77 -2.83 -12.14
CA ARG A 164 12.39 -2.70 -13.47
C ARG A 164 13.70 -1.93 -13.45
N ASP A 165 13.80 -0.85 -12.69
CA ASP A 165 15.02 -0.05 -12.56
C ASP A 165 16.16 -0.80 -11.87
N LEU A 166 15.81 -1.66 -10.90
CA LEU A 166 16.78 -2.50 -10.21
C LEU A 166 17.17 -3.78 -10.97
N GLU A 167 16.62 -3.98 -12.17
CA GLU A 167 16.74 -5.23 -12.94
C GLU A 167 16.29 -6.48 -12.15
N PHE A 168 15.59 -6.29 -11.03
CA PHE A 168 14.90 -7.33 -10.28
C PHE A 168 13.59 -7.66 -11.01
N GLU A 169 13.68 -8.45 -12.08
CA GLU A 169 12.53 -9.25 -12.50
C GLU A 169 12.38 -10.43 -11.53
N ASP A 170 11.14 -10.70 -11.10
CA ASP A 170 10.75 -11.99 -10.52
C ASP A 170 11.01 -13.09 -11.58
N ARG A 171 12.28 -13.51 -11.72
CA ARG A 171 12.69 -14.75 -12.41
C ARG A 171 12.60 -15.96 -11.47
N GLY A 172 12.12 -15.75 -10.25
CA GLY A 172 11.89 -16.77 -9.24
C GLY A 172 10.76 -17.70 -9.66
N THR A 173 11.15 -18.96 -9.84
CA THR A 173 10.45 -20.26 -9.82
C THR A 173 9.19 -20.41 -8.95
N MET A 174 8.25 -19.47 -8.97
CA MET A 174 6.89 -19.64 -8.47
C MET A 174 5.95 -19.60 -9.67
N THR A 175 5.35 -20.75 -9.94
CA THR A 175 4.36 -21.08 -10.98
C THR A 175 3.74 -19.90 -11.74
N PRO A 176 3.77 -19.91 -13.09
CA PRO A 176 3.13 -18.89 -13.90
C PRO A 176 1.65 -18.75 -13.52
N GLY A 177 1.26 -17.56 -13.05
CA GLY A 177 -0.12 -17.22 -12.68
C GLY A 177 -0.36 -16.90 -11.21
N HIS A 178 0.52 -17.31 -10.29
CA HIS A 178 0.46 -16.87 -8.88
C HIS A 178 1.50 -15.78 -8.67
N GLY A 179 1.09 -14.51 -8.80
CA GLY A 179 1.94 -13.38 -8.41
C GLY A 179 2.50 -13.60 -7.01
N GLY A 180 3.84 -13.58 -6.88
CA GLY A 180 4.53 -13.85 -5.62
C GLY A 180 4.04 -12.98 -4.46
N ILE A 181 4.34 -13.38 -3.22
CA ILE A 181 3.99 -12.63 -2.00
C ILE A 181 4.39 -11.15 -2.12
N LEU A 182 5.52 -10.87 -2.78
CA LEU A 182 6.01 -9.52 -3.03
C LEU A 182 4.98 -8.68 -3.81
N ASN A 183 4.42 -9.22 -4.91
CA ASN A 183 3.41 -8.53 -5.72
C ASN A 183 2.10 -8.22 -4.97
N ARG A 184 1.83 -8.90 -3.84
CA ARG A 184 0.67 -8.64 -2.97
C ARG A 184 0.91 -7.48 -2.00
N ILE A 185 2.17 -7.16 -1.74
CA ILE A 185 2.59 -6.10 -0.82
C ILE A 185 2.72 -4.75 -1.56
N ASP A 186 3.03 -4.77 -2.86
CA ASP A 186 3.19 -3.58 -3.71
C ASP A 186 2.04 -2.55 -3.56
N SER A 187 0.80 -3.01 -3.65
CA SER A 187 -0.40 -2.18 -3.54
C SER A 187 -0.68 -1.72 -2.11
N LEU A 188 -0.35 -2.56 -1.11
CA LEU A 188 -0.55 -2.27 0.31
C LEU A 188 0.36 -1.15 0.81
N VAL A 189 1.64 -1.19 0.42
CA VAL A 189 2.66 -0.21 0.82
C VAL A 189 2.23 1.23 0.56
N TYR A 190 1.49 1.48 -0.52
CA TYR A 190 1.02 2.83 -0.81
C TYR A 190 -0.31 3.16 -0.13
N THR A 191 -1.18 2.16 -0.01
CA THR A 191 -2.57 2.33 0.42
C THR A 191 -2.70 2.43 1.95
N VAL A 192 -1.92 1.63 2.70
CA VAL A 192 -1.98 1.56 4.16
C VAL A 192 -1.73 2.91 4.84
N PRO A 193 -0.65 3.66 4.57
CA PRO A 193 -0.43 4.94 5.24
C PRO A 193 -1.54 5.95 4.92
N LEU A 194 -2.03 6.01 3.67
CA LEU A 194 -3.10 6.93 3.29
C LEU A 194 -4.42 6.61 4.00
N PHE A 195 -4.77 5.33 4.04
CA PHE A 195 -5.95 4.86 4.75
C PHE A 195 -5.86 5.18 6.25
N TYR A 196 -4.73 4.87 6.89
CA TYR A 196 -4.50 5.17 8.30
C TYR A 196 -4.70 6.66 8.61
N HIS A 197 -4.04 7.54 7.85
CA HIS A 197 -4.12 8.99 8.08
C HIS A 197 -5.54 9.51 7.92
N ILE A 198 -6.29 9.02 6.92
CA ILE A 198 -7.69 9.41 6.73
C ILE A 198 -8.54 9.03 7.95
N ILE A 199 -8.37 7.81 8.48
CA ILE A 199 -9.10 7.40 9.68
C ILE A 199 -8.74 8.32 10.84
N THR A 200 -7.45 8.55 11.11
CA THR A 200 -7.04 9.36 12.26
C THR A 200 -7.37 10.84 12.15
N TYR A 201 -7.42 11.41 10.94
CA TYR A 201 -7.71 12.84 10.75
C TYR A 201 -9.21 13.14 10.72
N PHE A 202 -10.01 12.27 10.12
CA PHE A 202 -11.45 12.50 9.97
C PHE A 202 -12.30 11.85 11.07
N TYR A 203 -11.74 10.87 11.80
CA TYR A 203 -12.42 10.16 12.89
C TYR A 203 -11.50 10.11 14.12
N PRO A 204 -11.37 11.23 14.86
CA PRO A 204 -10.56 11.32 16.07
C PRO A 204 -11.15 10.59 17.28
#